data_AF-A0A060C529-F1
#
_entry.id   AF-A0A060C529-F1
#
_cell.length_a   1.000
_cell.length_b   1.000
_cell.length_c   1.000
_cell.angle_alpha   90.00
_cell.angle_beta   90.00
_cell.angle_gamma   90.00
#
_symmetry.space_group_name_H-M   'P 1'
#
loop_
_entity.id
_entity.type
_entity.pdbx_description
1 polymer ?
#
loop_
_entity_poly.entity_id
_entity_poly.type
_entity_poly.pdbx_seq_one_letter_code
_entity_poly.pdbx_strand_id
1 'polypeptide(L)'
;MIAAVLTAFALLALAVHFLGAALVAVRYLRPGRPQGGAARPSFTVIRPVCGTDPFDRETLGTTFELDDPQVQILFCAATEADPAVPLVRDLIARHP
;
A
#
# COMPACT_ATOMS: atom_id res chain seq x y z
N MET A 1 -36.71 10.57 29.79
CA MET A 1 -37.05 9.50 28.83
C MET A 1 -36.23 9.61 27.54
N ILE A 2 -36.32 10.71 26.79
CA ILE A 2 -35.56 10.91 25.53
C ILE A 2 -34.05 10.77 25.73
N ALA A 3 -33.48 11.42 26.76
CA ALA A 3 -32.05 11.31 27.05
C ALA A 3 -31.59 9.86 27.24
N ALA A 4 -32.34 9.06 28.01
CA ALA A 4 -32.02 7.65 28.24
C ALA A 4 -32.07 6.82 26.95
N VAL A 5 -33.04 7.10 26.06
CA VAL A 5 -33.14 6.43 24.75
C VAL A 5 -31.95 6.80 23.86
N LEU A 6 -31.56 8.07 23.81
CA LEU A 6 -30.40 8.52 23.03
C LEU A 6 -29.09 7.94 23.56
N THR A 7 -28.93 7.88 24.88
CA THR A 7 -27.76 7.26 25.51
C THR A 7 -27.68 5.76 25.18
N ALA A 8 -28.79 5.03 25.30
CA ALA A 8 -28.84 3.61 24.96
C ALA A 8 -28.51 3.36 23.48
N PHE A 9 -29.06 4.18 22.58
CA PHE A 9 -28.76 4.11 21.15
C PHE A 9 -27.28 4.39 20.86
N ALA A 10 -26.70 5.45 21.46
CA ALA A 10 -25.30 5.79 21.27
C ALA A 10 -24.36 4.68 21.77
N LEU A 11 -24.66 4.08 22.92
CA LEU A 11 -23.90 2.96 23.46
C LEU A 11 -24.00 1.72 22.56
N LEU A 12 -25.17 1.42 22.02
CA LEU A 12 -25.35 0.31 21.08
C LEU A 12 -24.57 0.55 19.79
N ALA A 13 -24.66 1.74 19.20
CA ALA A 13 -23.93 2.11 18.00
C ALA A 13 -22.40 2.00 18.21
N LEU A 14 -21.92 2.47 19.36
CA LEU A 14 -20.51 2.38 19.74
C LEU A 14 -20.06 0.92 19.92
N ALA A 15 -20.88 0.09 20.57
CA ALA A 15 -20.60 -1.33 20.74
C ALA A 15 -20.52 -2.06 19.40
N VAL A 16 -21.45 -1.79 18.47
CA VAL A 16 -21.43 -2.35 17.12
C VAL A 16 -20.18 -1.92 16.36
N HIS A 17 -19.79 -0.64 16.46
CA HIS A 17 -18.58 -0.13 15.82
C HIS A 17 -17.32 -0.84 16.33
N PHE A 18 -17.15 -0.93 17.66
CA PHE A 18 -16.00 -1.61 18.25
C PHE A 18 -15.99 -3.11 17.95
N LEU A 19 -17.15 -3.77 17.93
CA LEU A 19 -17.24 -5.18 17.54
C LEU A 19 -16.79 -5.38 16.09
N GLY A 20 -17.25 -4.52 15.17
CA GLY A 20 -16.82 -4.56 13.77
C GLY A 20 -15.31 -4.34 13.62
N ALA A 21 -14.78 -3.31 14.28
CA ALA A 21 -13.35 -3.01 14.27
C ALA A 21 -12.52 -4.16 14.86
N ALA A 22 -12.95 -4.75 15.98
CA ALA A 22 -12.28 -5.90 16.59
C ALA A 22 -12.30 -7.14 15.68
N LEU A 23 -13.42 -7.43 15.02
CA LEU A 23 -13.51 -8.55 14.08
C LEU A 23 -12.57 -8.36 12.88
N VAL A 24 -12.47 -7.15 12.34
CA VAL A 24 -11.52 -6.83 11.25
C VAL A 24 -10.09 -6.92 11.75
N ALA A 25 -9.78 -6.34 12.91
CA ALA A 25 -8.45 -6.41 13.51
C ALA A 25 -8.01 -7.86 13.76
N VAL A 26 -8.89 -8.70 14.31
CA VAL A 26 -8.61 -10.13 14.51
C VAL A 26 -8.36 -10.83 13.17
N ARG A 27 -9.10 -10.52 12.10
CA ARG A 27 -8.86 -11.11 10.78
C ARG A 27 -7.56 -10.65 10.14
N TYR A 28 -7.23 -9.36 10.28
CA TYR A 28 -6.03 -8.76 9.70
C TYR A 28 -4.76 -9.20 10.43
N LEU A 29 -4.80 -9.26 11.76
CA LEU A 29 -3.68 -9.64 12.61
C LEU A 29 -3.48 -11.16 12.71
N ARG A 30 -4.49 -11.96 12.32
CA ARG A 30 -4.29 -13.40 12.19
C ARG A 30 -3.32 -13.63 11.03
N PRO A 31 -2.16 -14.27 11.27
CA PRO A 31 -1.27 -14.66 10.20
C PRO A 31 -2.09 -15.45 9.17
N GLY A 32 -2.10 -14.99 7.93
CA GLY A 32 -2.65 -15.79 6.84
C GLY A 32 -2.00 -17.18 6.92
N ARG A 33 -2.79 -18.25 6.73
CA ARG A 33 -2.20 -19.60 6.58
C ARG A 33 -1.09 -19.45 5.53
N PRO A 34 0.15 -19.91 5.79
CA PRO A 34 1.15 -19.98 4.74
C PRO A 34 0.47 -20.68 3.57
N GLN A 35 0.35 -20.00 2.44
CA GLN A 35 -0.14 -20.62 1.22
C GLN A 35 0.89 -21.70 0.90
N GLY A 36 0.57 -22.94 1.25
CA GLY A 36 1.51 -24.04 1.15
C GLY A 36 2.00 -24.16 -0.28
N GLY A 37 3.30 -23.98 -0.49
CA GLY A 37 4.08 -24.50 -1.62
C GLY A 37 3.72 -24.06 -3.04
N ALA A 38 2.64 -23.32 -3.27
CA ALA A 38 2.37 -22.74 -4.58
C ALA A 38 3.43 -21.66 -4.84
N ALA A 39 4.21 -21.82 -5.91
CA ALA A 39 5.06 -20.75 -6.39
C ALA A 39 4.19 -19.50 -6.56
N ARG A 40 4.39 -18.50 -5.71
CA ARG A 40 3.69 -17.22 -5.84
C ARG A 40 3.99 -16.69 -7.25
N PRO A 41 2.98 -16.22 -7.98
CA PRO A 41 3.20 -15.78 -9.35
C PRO A 41 4.16 -14.59 -9.34
N SER A 42 5.17 -14.63 -10.19
CA SER A 42 5.97 -13.43 -10.48
C SER A 42 5.08 -12.39 -11.14
N PHE A 43 5.16 -11.14 -10.68
CA PHE A 43 4.43 -10.04 -11.30
C PHE A 43 5.32 -8.80 -11.45
N THR A 44 4.99 -8.01 -12.46
CA THR A 44 5.70 -6.77 -12.77
C THR A 44 4.86 -5.58 -12.35
N VAL A 45 5.40 -4.71 -11.51
CA VAL A 45 4.83 -3.41 -11.16
C VAL A 45 5.30 -2.41 -12.19
N ILE A 46 4.37 -1.94 -13.03
CA ILE A 46 4.64 -0.89 -14.01
C ILE A 46 4.34 0.46 -13.36
N ARG A 47 5.34 1.33 -13.25
CA ARG A 47 5.17 2.73 -12.80
C ARG A 47 5.46 3.69 -13.95
N PRO A 48 4.43 4.24 -14.61
CA PRO A 48 4.66 5.32 -15.57
C PRO A 48 5.14 6.58 -14.84
N VAL A 49 6.05 7.32 -15.48
CA VAL A 49 6.58 8.59 -14.98
C VAL A 49 6.53 9.64 -16.08
N CYS A 50 6.33 10.90 -15.68
CA CYS A 50 6.29 12.03 -16.59
C CYS A 50 6.55 13.34 -15.81
N GLY A 51 7.48 14.16 -16.30
CA GLY A 51 7.79 15.45 -15.69
C GLY A 51 8.45 15.32 -14.32
N THR A 52 8.24 16.30 -13.45
CA THR A 52 8.76 16.27 -12.07
C THR A 52 7.72 16.84 -11.11
N ASP A 53 7.53 16.17 -9.99
CA ASP A 53 6.78 16.64 -8.83
C ASP A 53 7.72 16.86 -7.63
N PRO A 54 7.47 17.86 -6.76
CA PRO A 54 8.26 18.09 -5.56
C PRO A 54 8.46 16.86 -4.66
N PHE A 55 7.54 15.90 -4.68
CA PHE A 55 7.56 14.70 -3.83
C PHE A 55 7.86 13.41 -4.59
N ASP A 56 8.38 13.49 -5.82
CA ASP A 56 8.69 12.29 -6.60
C ASP A 56 9.77 11.42 -5.94
N ARG A 57 10.73 12.03 -5.23
CA ARG A 57 11.81 11.27 -4.58
C ARG A 57 11.25 10.34 -3.52
N GLU A 58 10.36 10.85 -2.68
CA GLU A 58 9.67 10.09 -1.63
C GLU A 58 8.70 9.10 -2.27
N THR A 59 7.83 9.58 -3.18
CA THR A 59 6.74 8.79 -3.74
C THR A 59 7.23 7.64 -4.60
N LEU A 60 8.21 7.87 -5.48
CA LEU A 60 8.81 6.83 -6.29
C LEU A 60 9.76 5.95 -5.46
N GLY A 61 10.40 6.51 -4.42
CA GLY A 61 11.23 5.78 -3.47
C GLY A 61 10.49 4.66 -2.74
N THR A 62 9.23 4.86 -2.37
CA THR A 62 8.43 3.81 -1.72
C THR A 62 8.27 2.53 -2.57
N THR A 63 8.49 2.59 -3.89
CA THR A 63 8.43 1.40 -4.76
C THR A 63 9.47 0.35 -4.36
N PHE A 64 10.62 0.77 -3.85
CA PHE A 64 11.71 -0.11 -3.45
C PHE A 64 11.50 -0.74 -2.07
N GLU A 65 10.44 -0.36 -1.35
CA GLU A 65 10.03 -0.98 -0.09
C GLU A 65 9.16 -2.23 -0.29
N LEU A 66 8.85 -2.58 -1.55
CA LEU A 66 8.18 -3.84 -1.90
C LEU A 66 9.13 -5.03 -1.65
N ASP A 67 9.15 -5.52 -0.41
CA ASP A 67 9.97 -6.65 0.05
C ASP A 67 9.38 -8.01 -0.39
N ASP A 68 9.22 -8.20 -1.70
CA ASP A 68 8.82 -9.48 -2.29
C ASP A 68 9.80 -9.87 -3.41
N PRO A 69 10.55 -10.98 -3.25
CA PRO A 69 11.60 -11.39 -4.20
C PRO A 69 11.07 -11.80 -5.58
N GLN A 70 9.75 -11.88 -5.75
CA GLN A 70 9.12 -12.24 -7.01
C GLN A 70 8.54 -11.04 -7.75
N VAL A 71 8.77 -9.83 -7.23
CA VAL A 71 8.34 -8.57 -7.85
C VAL A 71 9.43 -8.01 -8.74
N GLN A 72 9.05 -7.70 -9.97
CA GLN A 72 9.85 -6.89 -10.89
C GLN A 72 9.28 -5.46 -10.91
N ILE A 73 10.13 -4.44 -10.80
CA ILE A 73 9.73 -3.03 -10.92
C ILE A 73 10.16 -2.51 -12.29
N LEU A 74 9.23 -1.92 -13.04
CA LEU A 74 9.48 -1.30 -14.34
C LEU A 74 8.99 0.16 -14.33
N PHE A 75 9.93 1.11 -14.36
CA PHE A 75 9.61 2.52 -14.56
C PHE A 75 9.50 2.82 -16.06
N CYS A 76 8.43 3.49 -16.48
CA CYS A 76 8.16 3.80 -17.89
C CYS A 76 8.03 5.30 -18.12
N ALA A 77 9.05 5.91 -18.72
CA ALA A 77 8.95 7.26 -19.27
C ALA A 77 8.55 7.19 -20.75
N ALA A 78 7.78 8.17 -21.23
CA ALA A 78 7.41 8.25 -22.65
C ALA A 78 8.64 8.52 -23.55
N THR A 79 9.63 9.23 -23.02
CA THR A 79 10.90 9.52 -23.71
C THR A 79 12.06 9.50 -22.72
N GLU A 80 13.27 9.26 -23.22
CA GLU A 80 14.51 9.33 -22.44
C GLU A 80 14.81 10.75 -21.92
N ALA A 81 14.28 11.78 -22.59
CA ALA A 81 14.45 13.18 -22.22
C ALA A 81 13.45 13.66 -21.15
N ASP A 82 12.57 12.77 -20.67
CA ASP A 82 11.60 13.12 -19.65
C ASP A 82 12.31 13.57 -18.35
N PRO A 83 11.91 14.70 -17.74
CA PRO A 83 12.52 15.21 -16.51
C PRO A 83 12.54 14.23 -15.33
N ALA A 84 11.66 13.22 -15.29
CA ALA A 84 11.65 12.19 -14.25
C ALA A 84 12.82 11.20 -14.36
N VAL A 85 13.37 10.99 -15.56
CA VAL A 85 14.32 9.91 -15.84
C VAL A 85 15.60 9.98 -14.99
N PRO A 86 16.27 11.15 -14.83
CA PRO A 86 17.46 11.25 -13.97
C PRO A 86 17.17 10.87 -12.52
N LEU A 87 16.02 11.28 -11.97
CA LEU A 87 15.63 10.94 -10.60
C LEU A 87 15.36 9.44 -10.45
N VAL A 88 14.63 8.83 -11.39
CA VAL A 88 14.38 7.39 -11.40
C VAL A 88 15.68 6.60 -11.46
N ARG A 89 16.63 7.01 -12.30
CA ARG A 89 17.95 6.36 -12.38
C ARG A 89 18.74 6.46 -11.08
N ASP A 90 18.73 7.62 -10.45
CA ASP A 90 19.34 7.82 -9.13
C ASP A 90 18.68 6.92 -8.06
N LEU A 91 17.36 6.77 -8.09
CA LEU A 91 16.63 5.85 -7.21
C LEU A 91 17.03 4.39 -7.47
N ILE A 92 17.04 3.93 -8.72
CA ILE A 92 17.44 2.57 -9.08
C ILE A 92 18.88 2.29 -8.62
N ALA A 93 19.81 3.22 -8.83
CA ALA A 93 21.20 3.06 -8.41
C ALA A 93 21.38 2.94 -6.88
N ARG A 94 20.48 3.54 -6.10
CA ARG A 94 20.48 3.45 -4.63
C ARG A 94 19.81 2.19 -4.09
N HIS A 95 19.09 1.45 -4.92
CA HIS A 95 18.33 0.25 -4.54
C HIS A 95 18.54 -0.88 -5.59
N PRO A 96 19.71 -1.53 -5.60
CA PRO A 96 20.07 -2.54 -6.60
C PRO A 96 19.29 -3.86 -6.46
#